data_AF-A8G6M7-F1
#
_entry.id   AF-A8G6M7-F1
#
_cell.length_a   1.000
_cell.length_b   1.000
_cell.length_c   1.000
_cell.angle_alpha   90.00
_cell.angle_beta   90.00
_cell.angle_gamma   90.00
#
_symmetry.space_group_name_H-M   'P 1'
#
loop_
_entity.id
_entity.type
_entity.pdbx_description
1 polymer ?
#
loop_
_entity_poly.entity_id
_entity_poly.type
_entity_poly.pdbx_seq_one_letter_code
_entity_poly.pdbx_strand_id
1 'polypeptide(L)'
;MKFVLISFFLIGVTLKINPINSFHTFGNIHIEKKIANNQLAKNYCDSLEKNLFKGLDKESILKYEYFFSAMPEDFIKDENKFLEIFKSDVKSICSYDISQSNEKEFKSFLKNYLKTRSSTPKTKVEEINPTPINPAMIPVFR
;
A
#
# COMPACT_ATOMS: atom_id res chain seq x y z
N MET A 1 32.93 -26.93 56.01
CA MET A 1 32.09 -27.84 55.19
C MET A 1 31.01 -26.97 54.56
N LYS A 2 31.16 -26.60 53.28
CA LYS A 2 30.68 -27.30 52.07
C LYS A 2 29.15 -27.19 51.88
N PHE A 3 28.77 -26.38 50.88
CA PHE A 3 27.58 -26.42 49.99
C PHE A 3 26.21 -26.45 50.70
N VAL A 4 25.27 -25.53 50.45
CA VAL A 4 24.48 -25.47 49.20
C VAL A 4 24.13 -24.01 48.85
N LEU A 5 24.75 -23.53 47.77
CA LEU A 5 24.24 -22.46 46.91
C LEU A 5 23.15 -23.06 46.00
N ILE A 6 22.24 -22.20 45.53
CA ILE A 6 21.28 -22.40 44.43
C ILE A 6 19.92 -22.97 44.88
N SER A 7 19.02 -22.08 45.32
CA SER A 7 17.59 -22.19 44.97
C SER A 7 16.84 -20.86 45.14
N PHE A 8 17.40 -19.77 44.62
CA PHE A 8 16.66 -18.51 44.42
C PHE A 8 16.71 -18.01 42.98
N PHE A 9 17.30 -18.79 42.06
CA PHE A 9 17.47 -18.44 40.66
C PHE A 9 16.40 -19.04 39.72
N LEU A 10 15.28 -19.53 40.26
CA LEU A 10 14.16 -20.08 39.48
C LEU A 10 12.83 -19.38 39.76
N ILE A 11 12.86 -18.13 40.25
CA ILE A 11 11.67 -17.25 40.35
C ILE A 11 11.80 -16.04 39.40
N GLY A 12 12.97 -15.83 38.78
CA GLY A 12 13.24 -14.67 37.89
C GLY A 12 13.14 -14.94 36.38
N VAL A 13 12.94 -16.18 35.94
CA VAL A 13 12.96 -16.53 34.51
C VAL A 13 11.90 -17.58 34.22
N THR A 14 10.68 -17.14 33.90
CA THR A 14 9.80 -17.67 32.85
C THR A 14 8.41 -17.07 33.05
N LEU A 15 8.15 -15.95 32.39
CA LEU A 15 6.90 -15.57 31.73
C LEU A 15 7.10 -14.16 31.14
N LYS A 16 8.09 -14.03 30.24
CA LYS A 16 7.95 -13.09 29.11
C LYS A 16 6.83 -13.68 28.26
N ILE A 17 5.59 -13.32 28.58
CA ILE A 17 4.47 -13.56 27.68
C ILE A 17 4.70 -12.58 26.54
N ASN A 18 5.41 -13.03 25.50
CA ASN A 18 5.26 -12.43 24.19
C ASN A 18 3.80 -12.67 23.81
N PRO A 19 2.94 -11.65 23.63
CA PRO A 19 1.81 -11.84 22.75
C PRO A 19 2.42 -12.06 21.37
N ILE A 20 2.58 -13.33 21.00
CA ILE A 20 2.78 -13.72 19.61
C ILE A 20 1.68 -12.99 18.86
N ASN A 21 2.09 -12.15 17.92
CA ASN A 21 1.26 -11.52 16.91
C ASN A 21 0.46 -12.61 16.21
N SER A 22 -0.65 -12.98 16.81
CA SER A 22 -1.77 -13.55 16.11
C SER A 22 -2.37 -12.40 15.32
N PHE A 23 -1.75 -12.10 14.18
CA PHE A 23 -2.43 -11.47 13.06
C PHE A 23 -3.57 -12.41 12.66
N HIS A 24 -4.66 -12.35 13.41
CA HIS A 24 -5.97 -12.75 12.93
C HIS A 24 -6.34 -11.71 11.88
N THR A 25 -5.81 -11.87 10.67
CA THR A 25 -6.40 -11.32 9.46
C THR A 25 -7.76 -11.99 9.29
N PHE A 26 -8.75 -11.52 10.05
CA PHE A 26 -10.13 -11.67 9.64
C PHE A 26 -10.30 -10.78 8.42
N GLY A 27 -10.34 -11.44 7.26
CA GLY A 27 -10.75 -10.82 6.00
C GLY A 27 -12.17 -10.30 6.17
N ASN A 28 -12.30 -9.01 6.45
CA ASN A 28 -13.56 -8.31 6.31
C ASN A 28 -13.75 -7.98 4.84
N ILE A 29 -14.67 -8.72 4.23
CA ILE A 29 -15.15 -8.55 2.87
C ILE A 29 -15.94 -7.23 2.80
N HIS A 30 -15.57 -6.42 1.80
CA HIS A 30 -16.23 -5.23 1.29
C HIS A 30 -17.16 -4.42 2.20
N ILE A 31 -16.65 -3.28 2.67
CA ILE A 31 -17.41 -2.04 2.57
C ILE A 31 -16.61 -1.11 1.67
N GLU A 32 -17.25 -0.68 0.59
CA GLU A 32 -16.86 0.35 -0.37
C GLU A 32 -16.65 1.71 0.32
N LYS A 33 -15.74 1.78 1.29
CA LYS A 33 -15.23 3.04 1.81
C LYS A 33 -14.21 3.53 0.80
N LYS A 34 -14.67 4.39 -0.12
CA LYS A 34 -13.96 5.55 -0.65
C LYS A 34 -12.47 5.47 -0.28
N ILE A 35 -11.61 4.97 -1.18
CA ILE A 35 -10.16 4.94 -0.99
C ILE A 35 -9.78 6.32 -0.48
N ALA A 36 -9.63 6.51 0.83
CA ALA A 36 -9.43 7.85 1.37
C ALA A 36 -7.96 8.17 1.06
N ASN A 37 -7.63 9.40 0.69
CA ASN A 37 -6.24 9.84 0.42
C ASN A 37 -5.21 9.29 1.44
N ASN A 38 -5.66 9.07 2.68
CA ASN A 38 -4.95 8.35 3.74
C ASN A 38 -4.30 7.03 3.30
N GLN A 39 -4.95 6.16 2.52
CA GLN A 39 -4.34 4.89 2.09
C GLN A 39 -3.15 5.11 1.15
N LEU A 40 -3.26 6.10 0.25
CA LEU A 40 -2.17 6.46 -0.63
C LEU A 40 -1.00 7.05 0.15
N ALA A 41 -1.29 7.98 1.08
CA ALA A 41 -0.31 8.58 1.95
C ALA A 41 0.40 7.53 2.81
N LYS A 42 -0.34 6.55 3.33
CA LYS A 42 0.22 5.40 4.05
C LYS A 42 1.16 4.57 3.17
N ASN A 43 0.75 4.19 1.96
CA ASN A 43 1.60 3.44 1.04
C ASN A 43 2.87 4.23 0.64
N TYR A 44 2.75 5.55 0.51
CA TYR A 44 3.88 6.44 0.26
C TYR A 44 4.86 6.45 1.44
N CYS A 45 4.35 6.61 2.66
CA CYS A 45 5.15 6.53 3.89
C CYS A 45 5.85 5.18 4.05
N ASP A 46 5.15 4.07 3.84
CA ASP A 46 5.73 2.72 3.87
C ASP A 46 6.87 2.57 2.86
N SER A 47 6.73 3.19 1.68
CA SER A 47 7.75 3.17 0.63
C SER A 47 8.98 4.00 0.96
N LEU A 48 8.79 5.13 1.66
CA LEU A 48 9.89 5.92 2.21
C LEU A 48 10.66 5.11 3.27
N GLU A 49 9.96 4.48 4.20
CA GLU A 49 10.55 3.67 5.26
C GLU A 49 11.36 2.50 4.69
N LYS A 50 10.83 1.84 3.65
CA LYS A 50 11.47 0.72 2.95
C LYS A 50 12.50 1.14 1.91
N ASN A 51 12.75 2.43 1.72
CA ASN A 51 13.66 2.98 0.71
C ASN A 51 13.37 2.51 -0.73
N LEU A 52 12.09 2.28 -1.07
CA LEU A 52 11.69 1.77 -2.39
C LEU A 52 11.96 2.76 -3.53
N PHE A 53 12.19 4.03 -3.21
CA PHE A 53 12.49 5.06 -4.20
C PHE A 53 13.97 5.17 -4.57
N LYS A 54 14.84 4.41 -3.90
CA LYS A 54 16.28 4.45 -4.16
C LYS A 54 16.57 3.99 -5.59
N GLY A 55 17.22 4.85 -6.38
CA GLY A 55 17.54 4.57 -7.78
C GLY A 55 16.41 4.89 -8.77
N LEU A 56 15.25 5.36 -8.29
CA LEU A 56 14.15 5.85 -9.13
C LEU A 56 14.15 7.37 -9.26
N ASP A 57 15.28 8.02 -9.00
CA ASP A 57 15.40 9.50 -8.98
C ASP A 57 15.05 10.15 -10.32
N LYS A 58 15.16 9.41 -11.42
CA LYS A 58 14.81 9.86 -12.78
C LYS A 58 13.53 9.23 -13.33
N GLU A 59 12.94 8.30 -12.58
CA GLU A 59 11.84 7.44 -13.02
C GLU A 59 10.57 7.72 -12.22
N SER A 60 10.08 8.96 -12.31
CA SER A 60 8.89 9.40 -11.57
C SER A 60 7.64 8.59 -11.90
N ILE A 61 7.52 8.09 -13.14
CA ILE A 61 6.41 7.22 -13.54
C ILE A 61 6.45 5.93 -12.73
N LEU A 62 7.56 5.20 -12.75
CA LEU A 62 7.70 3.94 -12.00
C LEU A 62 7.52 4.16 -10.49
N LYS A 63 8.02 5.28 -9.98
CA LYS A 63 7.93 5.65 -8.57
C LYS A 63 6.50 5.79 -8.08
N TYR A 64 5.59 6.33 -8.90
CA TYR A 64 4.23 6.63 -8.46
C TYR A 64 3.17 5.70 -9.04
N GLU A 65 3.32 5.22 -10.27
CA GLU A 65 2.32 4.43 -11.01
C GLU A 65 1.78 3.26 -10.21
N TYR A 66 2.66 2.55 -9.48
CA TYR A 66 2.29 1.46 -8.60
C TYR A 66 1.15 1.84 -7.63
N PHE A 67 1.20 3.03 -7.04
CA PHE A 67 0.19 3.46 -6.08
C PHE A 67 -1.12 3.93 -6.73
N PHE A 68 -1.06 4.47 -7.95
CA PHE A 68 -2.22 5.05 -8.64
C PHE A 68 -2.99 4.02 -9.48
N SER A 69 -2.33 2.93 -9.89
CA SER A 69 -2.94 1.84 -10.67
C SER A 69 -4.25 1.31 -10.06
N ALA A 70 -4.34 1.29 -8.73
CA ALA A 70 -5.52 0.80 -8.00
C ALA A 70 -6.60 1.87 -7.72
N MET A 71 -6.38 3.13 -8.08
CA MET A 71 -7.37 4.19 -7.84
C MET A 71 -8.47 4.19 -8.91
N PRO A 72 -9.71 4.59 -8.60
CA PRO A 72 -10.76 4.84 -9.61
C PRO A 72 -10.40 6.00 -10.56
N GLU A 73 -10.99 6.02 -11.77
CA GLU A 73 -10.74 7.10 -12.75
C GLU A 73 -11.08 8.49 -12.21
N ASP A 74 -12.20 8.63 -11.49
CA ASP A 74 -12.71 9.91 -10.99
C ASP A 74 -12.20 10.27 -9.58
N PHE A 75 -11.11 9.62 -9.16
CA PHE A 75 -10.57 9.78 -7.82
C PHE A 75 -10.02 11.19 -7.58
N ILE A 76 -9.32 11.74 -8.57
CA ILE A 76 -8.68 13.05 -8.51
C ILE A 76 -9.50 14.04 -9.33
N LYS A 77 -10.46 14.70 -8.69
CA LYS A 77 -11.29 15.74 -9.32
C LYS A 77 -10.62 17.11 -9.35
N ASP A 78 -9.78 17.38 -8.34
CA ASP A 78 -9.04 18.62 -8.18
C ASP A 78 -7.61 18.26 -7.73
N GLU A 79 -6.65 18.44 -8.62
CA GLU A 79 -5.24 18.10 -8.41
C GLU A 79 -4.63 18.88 -7.23
N ASN A 80 -4.94 20.18 -7.12
CA ASN A 80 -4.38 21.03 -6.08
C ASN A 80 -4.93 20.63 -4.71
N LYS A 81 -6.25 20.47 -4.61
CA LYS A 81 -6.89 20.02 -3.37
C LYS A 81 -6.44 18.63 -2.96
N PHE A 82 -6.29 17.72 -3.93
CA PHE A 82 -5.76 16.38 -3.68
C PHE A 82 -4.34 16.44 -3.10
N LEU A 83 -3.47 17.27 -3.69
CA LEU A 83 -2.09 17.41 -3.25
C LEU A 83 -1.97 18.01 -1.85
N GLU A 84 -2.77 19.02 -1.52
CA GLU A 84 -2.79 19.61 -0.18
C GLU A 84 -3.18 18.56 0.87
N ILE A 85 -4.24 17.79 0.61
CA ILE A 85 -4.67 16.72 1.50
C ILE A 85 -3.59 15.65 1.61
N PHE A 86 -3.03 15.21 0.48
CA PHE A 86 -1.98 14.18 0.45
C PHE A 86 -0.74 14.59 1.27
N LYS A 87 -0.27 15.84 1.11
CA LYS A 87 0.84 16.38 1.90
C LYS A 87 0.52 16.40 3.40
N SER A 88 -0.68 16.86 3.75
CA SER A 88 -1.15 16.88 5.14
C SER A 88 -1.19 15.47 5.73
N ASP A 89 -1.70 14.50 4.98
CA ASP A 89 -1.79 13.10 5.40
C ASP A 89 -0.40 12.48 5.57
N VAL A 90 0.52 12.67 4.61
CA VAL A 90 1.90 12.16 4.72
C VAL A 90 2.62 12.72 5.95
N LYS A 91 2.49 14.04 6.18
CA LYS A 91 3.04 14.69 7.37
C LYS A 91 2.44 14.12 8.65
N SER A 92 1.13 13.90 8.69
CA SER A 92 0.43 13.32 9.84
C SER A 92 0.84 11.87 10.11
N ILE A 93 0.99 11.05 9.06
CA ILE A 93 1.22 9.61 9.18
C ILE A 93 2.67 9.29 9.54
N CYS A 94 3.64 9.88 8.84
CA CYS A 94 5.05 9.52 9.00
C CYS A 94 5.97 10.71 9.31
N SER A 95 5.42 11.87 9.69
CA SER A 95 6.20 13.08 10.01
C SER A 95 7.15 13.52 8.90
N TYR A 96 6.85 13.14 7.65
CA TYR A 96 7.65 13.47 6.49
C TYR A 96 7.13 14.75 5.83
N ASP A 97 7.99 15.76 5.71
CA ASP A 97 7.70 16.97 4.93
C ASP A 97 8.14 16.79 3.48
N ILE A 98 7.17 16.76 2.57
CA ILE A 98 7.42 16.62 1.13
C ILE A 98 8.15 17.87 0.62
N SER A 99 9.34 17.67 0.06
CA SER A 99 10.16 18.74 -0.52
C SER A 99 9.50 19.37 -1.75
N GLN A 100 9.86 20.62 -2.06
CA GLN A 100 9.36 21.29 -3.28
C GLN A 100 9.73 20.54 -4.57
N SER A 101 10.88 19.86 -4.60
CA SER A 101 11.30 19.05 -5.75
C SER A 101 10.37 17.86 -5.94
N ASN A 102 10.11 17.11 -4.86
CA ASN A 102 9.21 15.96 -4.89
C ASN A 102 7.79 16.38 -5.23
N GLU A 103 7.34 17.54 -4.75
CA GLU A 103 6.04 18.09 -5.08
C GLU A 103 5.90 18.40 -6.59
N LYS A 104 6.91 19.03 -7.19
CA LYS A 104 6.93 19.32 -8.64
C LYS A 104 6.94 18.05 -9.48
N GLU A 105 7.74 17.06 -9.07
CA GLU A 105 7.83 15.75 -9.72
C GLU A 105 6.47 15.03 -9.68
N PHE A 106 5.83 15.01 -8.52
CA PHE A 106 4.53 14.37 -8.32
C PHE A 106 3.41 15.08 -9.11
N LYS A 107 3.38 16.41 -9.14
CA LYS A 107 2.47 17.19 -10.00
C LYS A 107 2.64 16.84 -11.48
N SER A 108 3.89 16.77 -11.95
CA SER A 108 4.19 16.36 -13.33
C SER A 108 3.68 14.95 -13.62
N PHE A 109 3.86 14.02 -12.69
CA PHE A 109 3.33 12.66 -12.80
C PHE A 109 1.79 12.66 -12.88
N LEU A 110 1.10 13.33 -11.96
CA LEU A 110 -0.37 13.38 -11.92
C LEU A 110 -0.97 13.92 -13.22
N LYS A 111 -0.41 15.03 -13.73
CA LYS A 111 -0.85 15.62 -15.00
C LYS A 111 -0.72 14.64 -16.17
N ASN A 112 0.40 13.93 -16.25
CA ASN A 112 0.63 12.94 -17.29
C ASN A 112 -0.28 11.72 -17.11
N TYR A 113 -0.36 11.18 -15.90
CA TYR A 113 -1.16 10.02 -15.54
C TYR A 113 -2.65 10.22 -15.86
N LEU A 114 -3.23 11.35 -15.46
CA LEU A 114 -4.63 11.68 -15.77
C LEU A 114 -4.86 11.80 -17.28
N LYS A 115 -3.90 12.37 -18.01
CA LYS A 115 -3.96 12.48 -19.47
C LYS A 115 -3.95 11.10 -20.14
N THR A 116 -2.99 10.23 -19.85
CA THR A 116 -2.92 8.87 -20.44
C THR A 116 -4.12 8.02 -20.04
N ARG A 117 -4.55 8.09 -18.78
CA ARG A 117 -5.69 7.32 -18.29
C ARG A 117 -6.99 7.72 -18.98
N SER A 118 -7.26 9.02 -19.10
CA SER A 118 -8.45 9.53 -19.81
C SER A 118 -8.49 9.13 -21.30
N SER A 119 -7.32 8.89 -21.92
CA SER A 119 -7.21 8.45 -23.31
C SER A 119 -7.28 6.94 -23.52
N THR A 120 -7.26 6.15 -22.44
CA THR A 120 -7.31 4.69 -22.55
C THR A 120 -8.74 4.24 -22.88
N PRO A 121 -8.97 3.42 -23.92
CA PRO A 121 -10.31 2.94 -24.26
C PRO A 121 -10.91 2.18 -23.07
N LYS A 122 -12.08 2.62 -22.60
CA LYS A 122 -12.80 1.95 -21.51
C LYS A 122 -13.25 0.57 -21.97
N THR A 123 -12.52 -0.48 -21.61
CA THR A 123 -12.96 -1.85 -21.83
C THR A 123 -14.14 -2.10 -20.90
N LYS A 124 -15.33 -2.35 -21.44
CA LYS A 124 -16.45 -2.86 -20.64
C LYS A 124 -16.03 -4.23 -20.12
N VAL A 125 -15.68 -4.32 -18.84
CA VAL A 125 -15.55 -5.60 -18.16
C VAL A 125 -16.97 -6.08 -17.93
N GLU A 126 -17.50 -6.88 -18.86
CA GLU A 126 -18.67 -7.69 -18.57
C GLU A 126 -18.22 -8.73 -17.54
N GLU A 127 -18.85 -8.76 -16.36
CA GLU A 127 -18.72 -9.87 -15.44
C GLU A 127 -19.22 -11.14 -16.14
N ILE A 128 -18.29 -11.89 -16.73
CA ILE A 128 -18.58 -13.19 -17.28
C ILE A 128 -18.76 -14.10 -16.06
N ASN A 129 -20.02 -14.35 -15.68
CA ASN A 129 -20.32 -15.42 -14.73
C ASN A 129 -19.60 -16.69 -15.21
N PRO A 130 -18.89 -17.40 -14.33
CA PRO A 130 -18.12 -18.58 -14.74
C PRO A 130 -19.08 -19.58 -15.36
N THR A 131 -19.00 -19.76 -16.68
CA THR A 131 -19.68 -20.85 -17.37
C THR A 131 -19.12 -22.14 -16.78
N PRO A 132 -19.95 -23.06 -16.27
CA PRO A 132 -19.46 -24.33 -15.75
C PRO A 132 -18.68 -25.08 -16.84
N ILE A 133 -17.35 -25.10 -16.75
CA ILE A 133 -16.49 -25.80 -17.70
C ILE A 133 -16.37 -27.24 -17.19
N ASN A 134 -16.71 -28.23 -18.01
CA ASN A 134 -16.45 -29.62 -17.71
C ASN A 134 -14.91 -29.82 -17.57
N PRO A 135 -14.39 -30.29 -16.43
CA PRO A 135 -12.95 -30.49 -16.24
C PRO A 135 -12.28 -31.36 -17.31
N ALA A 136 -13.04 -32.25 -17.95
CA ALA A 136 -12.58 -33.12 -19.04
C ALA A 136 -12.29 -32.38 -20.35
N MET A 137 -12.67 -31.10 -20.48
CA MET A 137 -12.46 -30.27 -21.68
C MET A 137 -11.29 -29.29 -21.56
N ILE A 138 -10.56 -29.25 -20.44
CA ILE A 138 -9.39 -28.38 -20.32
C ILE A 138 -8.26 -28.99 -21.17
N PRO A 139 -7.84 -28.35 -22.28
CA PRO A 139 -6.74 -28.86 -23.07
C PRO A 139 -5.47 -28.79 -22.22
N VAL A 140 -4.90 -29.95 -21.92
CA VAL A 140 -3.55 -30.04 -21.35
C VAL A 140 -2.59 -29.70 -22.48
N PHE A 141 -2.03 -28.48 -22.45
CA PHE A 141 -0.90 -28.15 -23.31
C PHE A 141 0.27 -29.09 -22.94
N ARG A 142 0.66 -29.94 -23.90
CA ARG A 142 1.92 -30.69 -23.87
C ARG A 142 2.99 -29.92 -24.60
#